data_AF-A0AA97F591-F1
#
_entry.id   AF-A0AA97F591-F1
#
_cell.length_a   1.000
_cell.length_b   1.000
_cell.length_c   1.000
_cell.angle_alpha   90.00
_cell.angle_beta   90.00
_cell.angle_gamma   90.00
#
_symmetry.space_group_name_H-M   'P 1'
#
loop_
_entity.id
_entity.type
_entity.pdbx_description
1 polymer ?
#
loop_
_entity_poly.entity_id
_entity_poly.type
_entity_poly.pdbx_seq_one_letter_code
_entity_poly.pdbx_strand_id
1 'polypeptide(L)'
;MMIQQIFTIAALSVAVATPPLAAQDKTNSGDDTGAETPLTPEQEARRQANEQQAQMAREQVRRNVEGEAQYNAELAEQSDELIDRAGSLAEYDAAVKAYEKARADYEAAVKQWQADVAACEAGDRSRCAQPEAE
;
A
#
# COMPACT_ATOMS: atom_id res chain seq x y z
N MET A 1 -28.66 -12.71 23.31
CA MET A 1 -28.46 -11.78 24.45
C MET A 1 -27.55 -10.66 23.94
N MET A 2 -28.17 -9.56 23.48
CA MET A 2 -27.50 -8.40 22.87
C MET A 2 -26.90 -7.53 23.96
N ILE A 3 -25.65 -7.07 23.79
CA ILE A 3 -25.11 -5.95 24.58
C ILE A 3 -24.64 -4.89 23.59
N GLN A 4 -25.49 -3.88 23.46
CA GLN A 4 -25.35 -2.67 22.67
C GLN A 4 -24.64 -1.65 23.56
N GLN A 5 -23.36 -1.35 23.30
CA GLN A 5 -22.67 -0.26 23.97
C GLN A 5 -22.69 0.98 23.07
N ILE A 6 -23.41 1.98 23.53
CA ILE A 6 -23.51 3.32 22.95
C ILE A 6 -22.35 4.15 23.51
N PHE A 7 -21.40 4.52 22.66
CA PHE A 7 -20.39 5.53 23.02
C PHE A 7 -20.93 6.92 22.67
N THR A 8 -21.28 7.68 23.70
CA THR A 8 -21.63 9.10 23.62
C THR A 8 -20.34 9.91 23.47
N ILE A 9 -20.09 10.48 22.28
CA ILE A 9 -18.98 11.41 22.06
C ILE A 9 -19.46 12.82 22.44
N ALA A 10 -18.92 13.37 23.53
CA ALA A 10 -19.10 14.77 23.87
C ALA A 10 -18.23 15.64 22.94
N ALA A 11 -18.87 16.45 22.11
CA ALA A 11 -18.18 17.43 21.26
C ALA A 11 -17.72 18.62 22.11
N LEU A 12 -16.41 18.75 22.31
CA LEU A 12 -15.80 19.96 22.87
C LEU A 12 -15.61 20.97 21.72
N SER A 13 -16.39 22.05 21.72
CA SER A 13 -16.20 23.18 20.81
C SER A 13 -15.07 24.08 21.34
N VAL A 14 -13.90 24.03 20.71
CA VAL A 14 -12.83 25.00 20.96
C VAL A 14 -13.16 26.29 20.21
N ALA A 15 -13.48 27.35 20.96
CA ALA A 15 -13.64 28.69 20.42
C ALA A 15 -12.27 29.25 20.00
N VAL A 16 -12.03 29.36 18.70
CA VAL A 16 -10.83 30.00 18.15
C VAL A 16 -11.05 31.51 18.21
N ALA A 17 -10.41 32.18 19.18
CA ALA A 17 -10.37 33.63 19.24
C ALA A 17 -9.46 34.13 18.11
N THR A 18 -10.06 34.70 17.07
CA THR A 18 -9.34 35.40 16.00
C THR A 18 -8.87 36.77 16.52
N PRO A 19 -7.56 37.07 16.51
CA PRO A 19 -7.10 38.43 16.80
C PRO A 19 -7.59 39.36 15.67
N PRO A 20 -8.05 40.58 16.00
CA PRO A 20 -8.46 41.54 14.98
C PRO A 20 -7.25 41.93 14.13
N LEU A 21 -7.37 41.71 12.81
CA LEU A 21 -6.50 42.35 11.81
C LEU A 21 -6.67 43.86 11.94
N ALA A 22 -5.67 44.52 12.53
CA ALA A 22 -5.49 45.95 12.36
C ALA A 22 -5.17 46.21 10.89
N ALA A 23 -6.15 46.74 10.17
CA ALA A 23 -5.96 47.36 8.87
C ALA A 23 -4.93 48.49 9.01
N GLN A 24 -3.72 48.28 8.49
CA GLN A 24 -2.81 49.39 8.21
C GLN A 24 -3.14 49.94 6.83
N ASP A 25 -4.01 50.93 6.86
CA ASP A 25 -4.22 51.92 5.82
C ASP A 25 -3.01 52.85 5.77
N LYS A 26 -2.28 52.82 4.64
CA LYS A 26 -1.79 53.99 3.88
C LYS A 26 -0.64 53.60 2.96
N THR A 27 -1.02 53.43 1.70
CA THR A 27 -0.36 53.97 0.52
C THR A 27 0.99 54.65 0.78
N ASN A 28 2.07 53.98 0.39
CA ASN A 28 3.27 54.66 -0.08
C ASN A 28 3.64 54.00 -1.42
N SER A 29 2.81 54.25 -2.44
CA SER A 29 3.19 54.06 -3.84
C SER A 29 4.16 55.18 -4.21
N GLY A 30 5.37 55.09 -3.67
CA GLY A 30 6.52 55.83 -4.15
C GLY A 30 7.00 55.15 -5.41
N ASP A 31 6.64 55.75 -6.53
CA ASP A 31 7.31 55.59 -7.81
C ASP A 31 8.76 56.08 -7.61
N ASP A 32 9.65 55.19 -7.19
CA ASP A 32 11.07 55.48 -6.97
C ASP A 32 11.87 54.91 -8.14
N THR A 33 11.92 55.68 -9.22
CA THR A 33 13.08 55.67 -10.11
C THR A 33 14.28 56.22 -9.34
N GLY A 34 14.81 55.43 -8.41
CA GLY A 34 15.76 55.83 -7.38
C GLY A 34 17.16 55.32 -7.67
N ALA A 35 18.12 56.24 -7.72
CA ALA A 35 19.54 55.91 -7.64
C ALA A 35 19.79 54.93 -6.50
N GLU A 36 20.56 53.85 -6.75
CA GLU A 36 20.97 52.86 -5.75
C GLU A 36 21.65 53.59 -4.59
N THR A 37 20.87 53.91 -3.55
CA THR A 37 21.42 54.40 -2.31
C THR A 37 22.18 53.22 -1.71
N PRO A 38 23.51 53.34 -1.47
CA PRO A 38 24.28 52.24 -0.94
C PRO A 38 23.67 51.75 0.37
N LEU A 39 23.41 50.43 0.46
CA LEU A 39 22.83 49.84 1.65
C LEU A 39 23.74 50.06 2.85
N THR A 40 23.14 50.32 4.01
CA THR A 40 23.90 50.28 5.26
C THR A 40 24.35 48.83 5.52
N PRO A 41 25.46 48.62 6.25
CA PRO A 41 25.92 47.26 6.59
C PRO A 41 24.85 46.39 7.26
N GLU A 42 23.95 47.00 8.04
CA GLU A 42 22.84 46.30 8.68
C GLU A 42 21.76 45.85 7.68
N GLN A 43 21.45 46.68 6.67
CA GLN A 43 20.49 46.31 5.63
C GLN A 43 21.04 45.18 4.76
N GLU A 44 22.32 45.21 4.46
CA GLU A 44 23.02 44.14 3.74
C GLU A 44 22.97 42.81 4.53
N ALA A 45 23.29 42.85 5.82
CA ALA A 45 23.22 41.66 6.69
C ALA A 45 21.80 41.08 6.76
N ARG A 46 20.77 41.93 6.84
CA ARG A 46 19.37 41.50 6.81
C ARG A 46 18.98 40.88 5.46
N ARG A 47 19.44 41.44 4.34
CA ARG A 47 19.19 40.87 3.01
C ARG A 47 19.79 39.47 2.92
N GLN A 48 21.05 39.30 3.31
CA GLN A 48 21.72 38.00 3.31
C GLN A 48 21.01 36.98 4.21
N ALA A 49 20.59 37.38 5.41
CA ALA A 49 19.84 36.50 6.31
C ALA A 49 18.49 36.06 5.69
N ASN A 50 17.76 36.99 5.06
CA ASN A 50 16.50 36.68 4.38
C ASN A 50 16.72 35.74 3.18
N GLU A 51 17.77 35.96 2.40
CA GLU A 51 18.15 35.09 1.28
C GLU A 51 18.48 33.67 1.77
N GLN A 52 19.24 33.54 2.85
CA GLN A 52 19.55 32.25 3.47
C GLN A 52 18.29 31.55 3.97
N GLN A 53 17.39 32.26 4.65
CA GLN A 53 16.11 31.71 5.10
C GLN A 53 15.25 31.24 3.92
N ALA A 54 15.17 32.04 2.85
CA ALA A 54 14.43 31.67 1.66
C ALA A 54 15.02 30.43 0.98
N GLN A 55 16.33 30.29 0.92
CA GLN A 55 17.00 29.10 0.39
C GLN A 55 16.68 27.86 1.24
N MET A 56 16.78 27.95 2.57
CA MET A 56 16.43 26.84 3.46
C MET A 56 14.96 26.43 3.35
N ALA A 57 14.05 27.40 3.24
CA ALA A 57 12.62 27.12 3.07
C ALA A 57 12.34 26.40 1.74
N ARG A 58 12.95 26.86 0.63
CA ARG A 58 12.83 26.18 -0.68
C ARG A 58 13.34 24.75 -0.64
N GLU A 59 14.48 24.56 0.00
CA GLU A 59 15.11 23.26 0.16
C GLU A 59 14.28 22.32 1.05
N GLN A 60 13.64 22.85 2.11
CA GLN A 60 12.69 22.08 2.90
C GLN A 60 11.46 21.65 2.09
N VAL A 61 10.87 22.57 1.32
CA VAL A 61 9.71 22.24 0.45
C VAL A 61 10.11 21.18 -0.57
N ARG A 62 11.28 21.31 -1.19
CA ARG A 62 11.80 20.31 -2.13
C ARG A 62 11.87 18.92 -1.50
N ARG A 63 12.50 18.81 -0.32
CA ARG A 63 12.58 17.52 0.39
C ARG A 63 11.22 16.96 0.79
N ASN A 64 10.28 17.81 1.17
CA ASN A 64 8.93 17.36 1.52
C ASN A 64 8.22 16.78 0.29
N VAL A 65 8.32 17.45 -0.86
CA VAL A 65 7.72 16.96 -2.12
C VAL A 65 8.39 15.66 -2.57
N GLU A 66 9.73 15.57 -2.50
CA GLU A 66 10.47 14.35 -2.81
C GLU A 66 10.09 13.19 -1.87
N GLY A 67 9.96 13.48 -0.56
CA GLY A 67 9.56 12.49 0.45
C GLY A 67 8.11 12.01 0.27
N GLU A 68 7.19 12.91 -0.09
CA GLU A 68 5.80 12.55 -0.39
C GLU A 68 5.71 11.66 -1.63
N ALA A 69 6.47 11.97 -2.68
CA ALA A 69 6.53 11.16 -3.89
C ALA A 69 7.08 9.75 -3.60
N GLN A 70 8.15 9.65 -2.80
CA GLN A 70 8.71 8.36 -2.38
C GLN A 70 7.73 7.55 -1.54
N TYR A 71 7.12 8.17 -0.53
CA TYR A 71 6.13 7.52 0.31
C TYR A 71 4.95 6.97 -0.49
N ASN A 72 4.42 7.76 -1.43
CA ASN A 72 3.31 7.32 -2.28
C ASN A 72 3.72 6.18 -3.23
N ALA A 73 4.96 6.18 -3.71
CA ALA A 73 5.49 5.08 -4.53
C ALA A 73 5.64 3.79 -3.72
N GLU A 74 6.20 3.86 -2.51
CA GLU A 74 6.33 2.72 -1.59
C GLU A 74 4.96 2.15 -1.20
N LEU A 75 3.96 3.02 -0.99
CA LEU A 75 2.60 2.59 -0.67
C LEU A 75 1.94 1.85 -1.84
N ALA A 76 2.16 2.32 -3.07
CA ALA A 76 1.65 1.65 -4.27
C ALA A 76 2.31 0.28 -4.46
N GLU A 77 3.64 0.20 -4.32
CA GLU A 77 4.39 -1.07 -4.41
C GLU A 77 3.92 -2.08 -3.36
N GLN A 78 3.76 -1.64 -2.10
CA GLN A 78 3.24 -2.50 -1.03
C GLN A 78 1.81 -2.99 -1.33
N SER A 79 0.96 -2.14 -1.90
CA SER A 79 -0.40 -2.53 -2.27
C SER A 79 -0.38 -3.62 -3.35
N ASP A 80 0.46 -3.47 -4.37
CA ASP A 80 0.60 -4.46 -5.45
C ASP A 80 1.15 -5.78 -4.93
N GLU A 81 2.16 -5.75 -4.06
CA GLU A 81 2.70 -6.96 -3.41
C GLU A 81 1.64 -7.73 -2.60
N LEU A 82 0.73 -7.02 -1.92
CA LEU A 82 -0.35 -7.62 -1.16
C LEU A 82 -1.37 -8.31 -2.08
N ILE A 83 -1.69 -7.71 -3.23
CA ILE A 83 -2.58 -8.29 -4.24
C ILE A 83 -1.94 -9.56 -4.81
N ASP A 84 -0.67 -9.51 -5.21
CA ASP A 84 0.05 -10.65 -5.76
C ASP A 84 0.16 -11.81 -4.77
N ARG A 85 0.44 -11.49 -3.49
CA ARG A 85 0.47 -12.49 -2.42
C ARG A 85 -0.89 -13.14 -2.23
N ALA A 86 -1.97 -12.36 -2.23
CA ALA A 86 -3.33 -12.89 -2.10
C ALA A 86 -3.69 -13.83 -3.26
N GLY A 87 -3.32 -13.46 -4.49
CA GLY A 87 -3.47 -14.31 -5.68
C GLY A 87 -2.69 -15.62 -5.54
N SER A 88 -1.41 -15.54 -5.16
CA SER A 88 -0.54 -16.70 -4.99
C SER A 88 -1.07 -17.69 -3.93
N LEU A 89 -1.65 -17.19 -2.83
CA LEU A 89 -2.26 -18.02 -1.81
C LEU A 89 -3.50 -18.77 -2.31
N ALA A 90 -4.33 -18.11 -3.14
CA ALA A 90 -5.51 -18.75 -3.74
C ALA A 90 -5.11 -19.84 -4.73
N GLU A 91 -4.10 -19.60 -5.56
CA GLU A 91 -3.55 -20.60 -6.48
C GLU A 91 -2.96 -21.80 -5.73
N TYR A 92 -2.22 -21.54 -4.64
CA TYR A 92 -1.67 -22.59 -3.79
C TYR A 92 -2.77 -23.48 -3.18
N ASP A 93 -3.82 -22.89 -2.61
CA ASP A 93 -4.95 -23.65 -2.04
C ASP A 93 -5.66 -24.51 -3.11
N ALA A 94 -5.86 -23.96 -4.31
CA ALA A 94 -6.41 -24.71 -5.43
C ALA A 94 -5.50 -25.89 -5.84
N ALA A 95 -4.19 -25.67 -5.90
CA ALA A 95 -3.21 -26.71 -6.24
C ALA A 95 -3.18 -27.83 -5.19
N VAL A 96 -3.24 -27.48 -3.90
CA VAL A 96 -3.31 -28.47 -2.81
C VAL A 96 -4.55 -29.34 -2.94
N LYS A 97 -5.73 -28.75 -3.16
CA LYS A 97 -6.98 -29.51 -3.34
C LYS A 97 -6.93 -30.43 -4.56
N ALA A 98 -6.38 -29.95 -5.68
CA ALA A 98 -6.20 -30.75 -6.88
C ALA A 98 -5.27 -31.95 -6.63
N TYR A 99 -4.17 -31.72 -5.92
CA TYR A 99 -3.24 -32.77 -5.53
C TYR A 99 -3.88 -33.82 -4.61
N GLU A 100 -4.61 -33.38 -3.57
CA GLU A 100 -5.31 -34.29 -2.65
C GLU A 100 -6.34 -35.16 -3.38
N LYS A 101 -7.09 -34.57 -4.32
CA LYS A 101 -8.00 -35.32 -5.17
C LYS A 101 -7.26 -36.35 -6.03
N ALA A 102 -6.20 -35.94 -6.72
CA ALA A 102 -5.41 -36.85 -7.56
C ALA A 102 -4.82 -38.01 -6.74
N ARG A 103 -4.39 -37.74 -5.49
CA ARG A 103 -3.89 -38.76 -4.58
C ARG A 103 -4.98 -39.76 -4.20
N ALA A 104 -6.17 -39.27 -3.84
CA ALA A 104 -7.30 -40.13 -3.49
C ALA A 104 -7.75 -41.01 -4.68
N ASP A 105 -7.81 -40.43 -5.88
CA ASP A 105 -8.16 -41.15 -7.11
C ASP A 105 -7.11 -42.23 -7.42
N TYR A 106 -5.82 -41.92 -7.25
CA TYR A 106 -4.73 -42.89 -7.41
C TYR A 106 -4.81 -44.03 -6.38
N GLU A 107 -5.00 -43.71 -5.10
CA GLU A 107 -5.14 -44.71 -4.04
C GLU A 107 -6.33 -45.65 -4.30
N ALA A 108 -7.44 -45.11 -4.80
CA ALA A 108 -8.61 -45.90 -5.19
C ALA A 108 -8.30 -46.82 -6.39
N ALA A 109 -7.64 -46.29 -7.43
CA ALA A 109 -7.23 -47.08 -8.59
C ALA A 109 -6.27 -48.22 -8.20
N VAL A 110 -5.31 -47.95 -7.30
CA VAL A 110 -4.39 -48.98 -6.79
C VAL A 110 -5.15 -50.08 -6.04
N LYS A 111 -6.08 -49.71 -5.15
CA LYS A 111 -6.91 -50.70 -4.42
C LYS A 111 -7.75 -51.55 -5.38
N GLN A 112 -8.34 -50.92 -6.39
CA GLN A 112 -9.12 -51.62 -7.40
C GLN A 112 -8.24 -52.59 -8.18
N TRP A 113 -7.09 -52.13 -8.66
CA TRP A 113 -6.12 -52.98 -9.35
C TRP A 113 -5.66 -54.16 -8.49
N GLN A 114 -5.35 -53.95 -7.22
CA GLN A 114 -4.99 -55.03 -6.29
C GLN A 114 -6.11 -56.07 -6.15
N ALA A 115 -7.38 -55.62 -6.04
CA ALA A 115 -8.52 -56.51 -5.97
C ALA A 115 -8.72 -57.30 -7.28
N ASP A 116 -8.50 -56.66 -8.42
CA ASP A 116 -8.63 -57.27 -9.75
C ASP A 116 -7.56 -58.35 -9.97
N VAL A 117 -6.32 -58.06 -9.56
CA VAL A 117 -5.21 -59.02 -9.57
C VAL A 117 -5.53 -60.22 -8.69
N ALA A 118 -5.96 -60.00 -7.44
CA ALA A 118 -6.31 -61.09 -6.54
C ALA A 118 -7.46 -61.97 -7.09
N ALA A 119 -8.48 -61.37 -7.72
CA ALA A 119 -9.58 -62.11 -8.35
C ALA A 119 -9.09 -62.94 -9.56
N CYS A 120 -8.23 -62.35 -10.40
CA CYS A 120 -7.60 -63.04 -11.51
C CYS A 120 -6.76 -64.25 -11.04
N GLU A 121 -5.94 -64.07 -10.01
CA GLU A 121 -5.12 -65.12 -9.39
C GLU A 121 -5.98 -66.24 -8.77
N ALA A 122 -7.16 -65.90 -8.24
CA ALA A 122 -8.15 -66.86 -7.75
C ALA A 122 -8.90 -67.60 -8.87
N GLY A 123 -8.63 -67.29 -10.14
CA GLY A 123 -9.18 -67.96 -11.32
C GLY A 123 -10.33 -67.22 -12.00
N ASP A 124 -10.75 -66.05 -11.51
CA ASP A 124 -11.71 -65.20 -12.22
C ASP A 124 -11.04 -64.46 -13.37
N ARG A 125 -10.93 -65.17 -14.49
CA ARG A 125 -10.26 -64.66 -15.70
C ARG A 125 -10.93 -63.42 -16.31
N SER A 126 -12.18 -63.11 -15.94
CA SER A 126 -12.85 -61.90 -16.42
C SER A 126 -12.25 -60.62 -15.83
N ARG A 127 -11.52 -60.73 -14.71
CA ARG A 127 -10.91 -59.62 -13.98
C ARG A 127 -9.41 -59.45 -14.25
N CYS A 128 -8.82 -60.35 -15.03
CA CYS A 128 -7.42 -60.22 -15.45
C CYS A 128 -7.23 -58.99 -16.35
N ALA A 129 -6.05 -58.37 -16.25
CA ALA A 129 -5.68 -57.28 -17.15
C ALA A 129 -5.79 -57.74 -18.61
N GLN A 130 -6.61 -57.02 -19.40
CA GLN A 130 -6.70 -57.24 -20.84
C GLN A 130 -5.58 -56.45 -21.53
N PRO A 131 -4.95 -56.99 -22.56
CA PRO A 131 -4.03 -56.19 -23.38
C PRO A 131 -4.81 -55.01 -23.98
N GLU A 132 -4.27 -53.81 -23.86
CA GLU A 132 -4.86 -52.60 -24.47
C GLU A 132 -4.95 -52.82 -25.98
N ALA A 133 -6.16 -52.68 -26.55
CA ALA A 133 -6.34 -52.77 -27.99
C ALA A 133 -5.79 -51.50 -28.63
N GLU A 134 -4.65 -51.61 -29.32
CA GLU A 134 -4.04 -50.58 -30.16
C GLU A 134 -4.92 -50.21 -31.38
#